data_AF-A0A9P8M2F0-F1
#
_entry.id   AF-A0A9P8M2F0-F1
#
_cell.length_a   1.000
_cell.length_b   1.000
_cell.length_c   1.000
_cell.angle_alpha   90.00
_cell.angle_beta   90.00
_cell.angle_gamma   90.00
#
_symmetry.space_group_name_H-M   'P 1'
#
loop_
_entity.id
_entity.type
_entity.pdbx_description
1 polymer ?
#
loop_
_entity_poly.entity_id
_entity_poly.type
_entity_poly.pdbx_seq_one_letter_code
_entity_poly.pdbx_strand_id
1 'polypeptide(L)'
;MAGPAEENMQYHLVLNALRHTCDCFSYLKCLHDQSVFNFCAIPQSMAMATFELCFRNPAMFQRNIKIPKSDAFQLMIESSRDISVVCAIFRRYSIRIQQKNDPADPNFAEINKALLMALQIQSYADTIGSQQASKMSVVGTRRAQGKWSNPQLAFASVAITSTLVLGAAWVMKGQFEFAWPLAGTVMR
;
A
#
# COMPACT_ATOMS: atom_id res chain seq x y z
N MET A 1 -9.33 20.49 -21.57
CA MET A 1 -8.00 20.92 -21.11
C MET A 1 -8.17 21.40 -19.67
N ALA A 2 -7.28 21.00 -18.75
CA ALA A 2 -7.31 21.59 -17.40
C ALA A 2 -7.04 23.09 -17.49
N GLY A 3 -7.69 23.87 -16.63
CA GLY A 3 -7.44 25.30 -16.55
C GLY A 3 -6.05 25.59 -15.96
N PRO A 4 -5.46 26.77 -16.22
CA PRO A 4 -4.17 27.15 -15.63
C PRO A 4 -4.19 27.17 -14.09
N ALA A 5 -5.34 27.41 -13.47
CA ALA A 5 -5.51 27.34 -12.01
C ALA A 5 -5.46 25.90 -11.47
N GLU A 6 -6.02 24.94 -12.23
CA GLU A 6 -6.04 23.52 -11.87
C GLU A 6 -4.63 22.92 -11.90
N GLU A 7 -3.84 23.26 -12.91
CA GLU A 7 -2.45 22.84 -13.03
C GLU A 7 -1.56 23.43 -11.93
N ASN A 8 -1.72 24.72 -11.63
CA ASN A 8 -1.03 25.36 -10.51
C ASN A 8 -1.40 24.73 -9.16
N MET A 9 -2.66 24.36 -8.95
CA MET A 9 -3.07 23.68 -7.71
C MET A 9 -2.43 22.29 -7.59
N GLN A 10 -2.41 21.49 -8.66
CA GLN A 10 -1.72 20.19 -8.67
C GLN A 10 -0.25 20.35 -8.28
N TYR A 11 0.39 21.35 -8.87
CA TYR A 11 1.77 21.68 -8.59
C TYR A 11 1.99 21.98 -7.10
N HIS A 12 1.23 22.90 -6.51
CA HIS A 12 1.39 23.29 -5.11
C HIS A 12 1.14 22.14 -4.14
N LEU A 13 0.12 21.30 -4.41
CA LEU A 13 -0.18 20.14 -3.58
C LEU A 13 0.95 19.10 -3.58
N VAL A 14 1.46 18.77 -4.78
CA VAL A 14 2.55 17.80 -4.91
C VAL A 14 3.85 18.36 -4.34
N LEU A 15 4.18 19.64 -4.60
CA LEU A 15 5.36 20.29 -4.04
C LEU A 15 5.34 20.27 -2.51
N ASN A 16 4.20 20.64 -1.91
CA ASN A 16 4.06 20.65 -0.46
C ASN A 16 4.25 19.25 0.14
N ALA A 17 3.66 18.22 -0.48
CA ALA A 17 3.82 16.85 -0.04
C ALA A 17 5.29 16.37 -0.14
N LEU A 18 5.99 16.69 -1.23
CA LEU A 18 7.38 16.29 -1.44
C LEU A 18 8.34 16.91 -0.41
N ARG A 19 8.04 18.08 0.14
CA ARG A 19 8.85 18.72 1.20
C ARG A 19 8.90 17.90 2.49
N HIS A 20 7.87 17.11 2.77
CA HIS A 20 7.80 16.25 3.97
C HIS A 20 8.49 14.90 3.80
N THR A 21 9.06 14.63 2.64
CA THR A 21 9.67 13.32 2.36
C THR A 21 10.77 12.98 3.37
N CYS A 22 11.65 13.92 3.69
CA CYS A 22 12.73 13.72 4.66
C CYS A 22 12.21 13.39 6.07
N ASP A 23 11.09 14.00 6.48
CA ASP A 23 10.45 13.73 7.78
C ASP A 23 9.87 12.31 7.81
N CYS A 24 9.24 11.87 6.71
CA CYS A 24 8.72 10.51 6.57
C CYS A 24 9.83 9.45 6.76
N PHE A 25 10.99 9.64 6.13
CA PHE A 25 12.11 8.71 6.30
C PHE A 25 12.76 8.79 7.67
N SER A 26 12.84 9.98 8.27
CA SER A 26 13.30 10.15 9.65
C SER A 26 12.40 9.41 10.63
N TYR A 27 11.09 9.43 10.40
CA TYR A 27 10.12 8.65 11.17
C TYR A 27 10.29 7.13 10.95
N LEU A 28 10.34 6.67 9.69
CA LEU A 28 10.51 5.24 9.38
C LEU A 28 11.79 4.65 9.97
N LYS A 29 12.86 5.45 10.05
CA LYS A 29 14.15 5.04 10.65
C LYS A 29 14.05 4.71 12.14
N CYS A 30 13.14 5.37 12.87
CA CYS A 30 12.94 5.15 14.30
C CYS A 30 12.10 3.90 14.59
N LEU A 31 11.54 3.25 13.57
CA LEU A 31 10.72 2.05 13.74
C LEU A 31 11.59 0.80 13.85
N HIS A 32 11.52 0.13 15.00
CA HIS A 32 12.27 -1.10 15.26
C HIS A 32 11.47 -2.37 14.99
N ASP A 33 10.13 -2.31 15.09
CA ASP A 33 9.26 -3.45 14.84
C ASP A 33 8.89 -3.55 13.35
N GLN A 34 9.14 -4.69 12.73
CA GLN A 34 8.91 -4.90 11.30
C GLN A 34 7.42 -4.77 10.92
N SER A 35 6.49 -5.17 11.79
CA SER A 35 5.05 -5.07 11.50
C SER A 35 4.59 -3.61 11.51
N VAL A 36 5.10 -2.82 12.45
CA VAL A 36 4.85 -1.37 12.53
C VAL A 36 5.53 -0.65 11.37
N PHE A 37 6.77 -1.02 11.01
CA PHE A 37 7.44 -0.51 9.83
C PHE A 37 6.61 -0.76 8.57
N ASN A 38 6.15 -2.00 8.35
CA ASN A 38 5.35 -2.35 7.18
C ASN A 38 4.04 -1.54 7.13
N PHE A 39 3.37 -1.39 8.27
CA PHE A 39 2.14 -0.62 8.40
C PHE A 39 2.33 0.85 8.01
N CYS A 40 3.48 1.45 8.32
CA CYS A 40 3.77 2.84 7.97
C CYS A 40 4.38 3.00 6.56
N ALA A 41 5.27 2.10 6.15
CA ALA A 41 6.00 2.20 4.90
C ALA A 41 5.12 1.94 3.66
N ILE A 42 4.20 0.96 3.73
CA ILE A 42 3.36 0.60 2.58
C ILE A 42 2.44 1.78 2.17
N PRO A 43 1.68 2.43 3.08
CA PRO A 43 0.89 3.60 2.73
C PRO A 43 1.74 4.78 2.21
N GLN A 44 2.94 4.99 2.76
CA GLN A 44 3.83 6.07 2.32
C GLN A 44 4.34 5.84 0.89
N SER A 45 4.75 4.63 0.53
CA SER A 45 5.11 4.29 -0.85
C SER A 45 3.93 4.42 -1.83
N MET A 46 2.73 4.02 -1.39
CA MET A 46 1.51 4.19 -2.18
C MET A 46 1.15 5.67 -2.38
N ALA A 47 1.36 6.51 -1.37
CA ALA A 47 1.16 7.96 -1.49
C ALA A 47 2.09 8.55 -2.55
N MET A 48 3.37 8.15 -2.56
CA MET A 48 4.33 8.62 -3.56
C MET A 48 3.95 8.21 -4.99
N ALA A 49 3.48 6.98 -5.18
CA ALA A 49 2.95 6.55 -6.47
C ALA A 49 1.69 7.33 -6.88
N THR A 50 0.87 7.73 -5.91
CA THR A 50 -0.33 8.55 -6.16
C THR A 50 0.05 9.96 -6.57
N PHE A 51 1.09 10.57 -5.97
CA PHE A 51 1.59 11.88 -6.38
C PHE A 51 2.02 11.91 -7.85
N GLU A 52 2.68 10.85 -8.32
CA GLU A 52 3.04 10.71 -9.73
C GLU A 52 1.82 10.64 -10.66
N LEU A 53 0.73 9.99 -10.23
CA LEU A 53 -0.52 9.95 -10.98
C LEU A 53 -1.29 11.26 -10.94
N CYS A 54 -1.21 12.01 -9.83
CA CYS A 54 -1.85 13.32 -9.67
C CYS A 54 -1.15 14.40 -10.49
N PHE A 55 0.18 14.32 -10.61
CA PHE A 55 0.99 15.39 -11.19
C PHE A 55 0.73 15.56 -12.69
N ARG A 56 0.32 16.77 -13.08
CA ARG A 56 -0.03 17.17 -14.46
C ARG A 56 -1.06 16.24 -15.10
N ASN A 57 -2.04 15.81 -14.32
CA ASN A 57 -3.10 14.92 -14.77
C ASN A 57 -4.47 15.60 -14.65
N PRO A 58 -5.05 16.12 -15.74
CA PRO A 58 -6.36 16.78 -15.70
C PRO A 58 -7.49 15.84 -15.27
N ALA A 59 -7.32 14.52 -15.44
CA ALA A 59 -8.33 13.54 -15.05
C ALA A 59 -8.54 13.49 -13.53
N MET A 60 -7.59 14.01 -12.72
CA MET A 60 -7.72 14.07 -11.26
C MET A 60 -8.94 14.88 -10.80
N PHE A 61 -9.32 15.92 -11.55
CA PHE A 61 -10.48 16.78 -11.23
C PHE A 61 -11.81 16.23 -11.76
N GLN A 62 -11.76 15.27 -12.69
CA GLN A 62 -12.95 14.74 -13.37
C GLN A 62 -13.39 13.39 -12.81
N ARG A 63 -12.45 12.61 -12.28
CA ARG A 63 -12.71 11.26 -11.76
C ARG A 63 -11.73 10.89 -10.66
N ASN A 64 -12.10 9.89 -9.86
CA ASN A 64 -11.20 9.30 -8.89
C ASN A 64 -10.04 8.58 -9.59
N ILE A 65 -8.84 9.13 -9.43
CA ILE A 65 -7.60 8.47 -9.83
C ILE A 65 -7.15 7.49 -8.75
N LYS A 66 -6.71 6.30 -9.17
CA LYS A 66 -6.27 5.22 -8.30
C LYS A 66 -5.09 4.51 -8.95
N ILE A 67 -4.17 4.02 -8.13
CA ILE A 67 -3.08 3.15 -8.58
C ILE A 67 -3.69 1.82 -9.08
N PRO A 68 -3.24 1.27 -10.22
CA PRO A 68 -3.72 -0.01 -10.71
C PRO A 68 -3.40 -1.14 -9.70
N LYS A 69 -4.26 -2.17 -9.66
CA LYS A 69 -4.15 -3.25 -8.66
C LYS A 69 -2.81 -3.98 -8.71
N SER A 70 -2.23 -4.15 -9.91
CA SER A 70 -0.90 -4.74 -10.12
C SER A 70 0.18 -3.97 -9.38
N ASP A 71 0.22 -2.65 -9.58
CA ASP A 71 1.25 -1.79 -9.05
C ASP A 71 1.09 -1.64 -7.55
N ALA A 72 -0.17 -1.56 -7.07
CA ALA A 72 -0.47 -1.55 -5.64
C ALA A 72 0.05 -2.81 -4.93
N PHE A 73 -0.15 -3.98 -5.55
CA PHE A 73 0.36 -5.25 -5.03
C PHE A 73 1.89 -5.31 -5.04
N GLN A 74 2.52 -4.84 -6.13
CA GLN A 74 3.97 -4.77 -6.22
C GLN A 74 4.56 -3.84 -5.16
N LEU A 75 3.97 -2.65 -4.98
CA LEU A 75 4.37 -1.69 -3.95
C LEU A 75 4.25 -2.26 -2.54
N MET A 76 3.18 -3.01 -2.27
CA MET A 76 3.00 -3.68 -0.98
C MET A 76 4.14 -4.66 -0.67
N ILE A 77 4.55 -5.46 -1.66
CA ILE A 77 5.64 -6.44 -1.51
C ILE A 77 7.01 -5.75 -1.40
N GLU A 78 7.27 -4.76 -2.24
CA GLU A 78 8.57 -4.06 -2.25
C GLU A 78 8.77 -3.27 -0.96
N SER A 79 7.74 -2.56 -0.48
CA SER A 79 7.83 -1.64 0.66
C SER A 79 7.92 -2.34 2.01
N SER A 80 7.59 -3.64 2.09
CA SER A 80 7.65 -4.41 3.34
C SER A 80 9.03 -4.99 3.66
N ARG A 81 10.06 -4.67 2.86
CA ARG A 81 11.40 -5.27 2.98
C ARG A 81 12.28 -4.49 3.94
N ASP A 82 12.77 -3.35 3.48
CA ASP A 82 13.71 -2.50 4.20
C ASP A 82 13.54 -1.05 3.76
N ILE A 83 13.97 -0.12 4.62
CA ILE A 83 13.96 1.32 4.34
C ILE A 83 14.73 1.66 3.06
N SER A 84 15.83 0.94 2.74
CA SER A 84 16.59 1.15 1.51
C SER A 84 15.75 0.91 0.26
N VAL A 85 14.84 -0.07 0.31
CA VAL A 85 13.90 -0.37 -0.78
C VAL A 85 12.84 0.73 -0.88
N VAL A 86 12.33 1.23 0.25
CA VAL A 86 11.40 2.37 0.27
C VAL A 86 12.05 3.62 -0.32
N CYS A 87 13.30 3.92 0.02
CA CYS A 87 14.08 5.02 -0.57
C CYS A 87 14.18 4.86 -2.10
N ALA A 88 14.46 3.65 -2.60
CA ALA A 88 14.51 3.37 -4.03
C ALA A 88 13.15 3.57 -4.72
N ILE A 89 12.04 3.20 -4.07
CA ILE A 89 10.68 3.46 -4.56
C ILE A 89 10.43 4.96 -4.68
N PHE A 90 10.73 5.73 -3.63
CA PHE A 90 10.56 7.18 -3.65
C PHE A 90 11.40 7.82 -4.75
N ARG A 91 12.68 7.43 -4.86
CA ARG A 91 13.57 7.86 -5.95
C ARG A 91 12.97 7.55 -7.33
N ARG A 92 12.45 6.34 -7.55
CA ARG A 92 11.82 5.93 -8.81
C ARG A 92 10.67 6.85 -9.20
N TYR A 93 9.76 7.16 -8.26
CA TYR A 93 8.62 8.04 -8.53
C TYR A 93 9.02 9.51 -8.62
N SER A 94 10.00 9.97 -7.85
CA SER A 94 10.55 11.32 -7.96
C SER A 94 11.11 11.59 -9.36
N ILE A 95 11.84 10.63 -9.93
CA ILE A 95 12.34 10.73 -11.30
C ILE A 95 11.19 10.78 -12.32
N ARG A 96 10.13 9.98 -12.13
CA ARG A 96 8.95 10.02 -13.02
C ARG A 96 8.22 11.36 -12.95
N ILE A 97 8.08 11.95 -11.76
CA ILE A 97 7.51 13.29 -11.58
C ILE A 97 8.40 14.33 -12.27
N GLN A 98 9.72 14.23 -12.10
CA GLN A 98 10.68 15.11 -12.78
C GLN A 98 10.55 15.05 -14.30
N GLN A 99 10.41 13.85 -14.87
CA GLN A 99 10.24 13.65 -16.31
C GLN A 99 8.93 14.23 -16.86
N LYS A 100 7.90 14.35 -16.02
CA LYS A 100 6.64 15.03 -16.36
C LYS A 100 6.72 16.55 -16.20
N ASN A 101 7.75 17.06 -15.53
CA ASN A 101 7.88 18.49 -15.24
C ASN A 101 8.36 19.23 -16.50
N ASP A 102 7.68 20.32 -16.86
CA ASP A 102 8.00 21.11 -18.05
C ASP A 102 8.89 22.31 -17.67
N PRO A 103 10.07 22.48 -18.31
CA PRO A 103 10.92 23.64 -18.11
C PRO A 103 10.25 25.00 -18.37
N ALA A 104 9.17 25.03 -19.15
CA ALA A 104 8.39 26.23 -19.41
C ALA A 104 7.46 26.64 -18.25
N ASP A 105 7.27 25.78 -17.25
CA ASP A 105 6.44 26.08 -16.08
C ASP A 105 7.17 27.06 -15.13
N PRO A 106 6.54 28.18 -14.71
CA PRO A 106 7.16 29.12 -13.77
C PRO A 106 7.57 28.47 -12.45
N ASN A 107 6.92 27.36 -12.08
CA ASN A 107 7.21 26.64 -10.86
C ASN A 107 8.26 25.52 -11.06
N PHE A 108 8.82 25.32 -12.26
CA PHE A 108 9.76 24.23 -12.56
C PHE A 108 10.90 24.08 -11.54
N ALA A 109 11.50 25.20 -11.11
CA ALA A 109 12.64 25.23 -10.22
C ALA A 109 12.35 24.67 -8.82
N GLU A 110 11.20 25.01 -8.24
CA GLU A 110 10.84 24.62 -6.86
C GLU A 110 10.58 23.10 -6.74
N ILE A 111 9.93 22.49 -7.74
CA ILE A 111 9.70 21.05 -7.77
C ILE A 111 11.01 20.32 -7.99
N ASN A 112 11.86 20.81 -8.88
CA ASN A 112 13.16 20.20 -9.08
C ASN A 112 13.99 20.23 -7.80
N LYS A 113 13.97 21.34 -7.05
CA LYS A 113 14.64 21.43 -5.75
C LYS A 113 14.09 20.40 -4.75
N ALA A 114 12.77 20.28 -4.62
CA ALA A 114 12.14 19.31 -3.72
C ALA A 114 12.44 17.85 -4.12
N LEU A 115 12.42 17.56 -5.42
CA LEU A 115 12.77 16.24 -5.95
C LEU A 115 14.25 15.91 -5.74
N LEU A 116 15.15 16.87 -5.93
CA LEU A 116 16.58 16.69 -5.64
C LEU A 116 16.81 16.36 -4.16
N MET A 117 16.11 17.02 -3.24
CA MET A 117 16.14 16.65 -1.82
C MET A 117 15.68 15.21 -1.60
N ALA A 118 14.60 14.79 -2.26
CA ALA A 118 14.13 13.40 -2.20
C ALA A 118 15.13 12.40 -2.81
N LEU A 119 15.94 12.80 -3.79
CA LEU A 119 16.98 11.97 -4.38
C LEU A 119 18.21 11.79 -3.48
N GLN A 120 18.52 12.79 -2.63
CA GLN A 120 19.60 12.68 -1.64
C GLN A 120 19.27 11.72 -0.49
N ILE A 121 18.03 11.23 -0.40
CA ILE A 121 17.62 10.26 0.63
C ILE A 121 18.38 8.93 0.49
N GLN A 122 18.87 8.58 -0.71
CA GLN A 122 19.67 7.37 -0.89
C GLN A 122 20.97 7.42 -0.05
N SER A 123 21.65 8.57 0.02
CA SER A 123 22.85 8.72 0.88
C SER A 123 22.50 8.65 2.36
N TYR A 124 21.27 9.01 2.75
CA TYR A 124 20.78 8.79 4.11
C TYR A 124 20.60 7.30 4.43
N ALA A 125 20.15 6.48 3.46
CA ALA A 125 20.03 5.03 3.62
C ALA A 125 21.42 4.36 3.77
N ASP A 126 22.42 4.82 3.04
CA ASP A 126 23.79 4.28 3.09
C ASP A 126 24.44 4.49 4.47
N THR A 127 24.17 5.62 5.15
CA THR A 127 24.55 5.81 6.55
C THR A 127 23.88 4.83 7.53
N ILE A 128 22.75 4.22 7.16
CA ILE A 128 21.96 3.32 8.02
C ILE A 128 22.41 1.86 7.88
N GLY A 129 22.83 1.43 6.68
CA GLY A 129 23.28 0.06 6.42
C GLY A 129 24.42 -0.40 7.35
N SER A 130 25.31 0.51 7.74
CA SER A 130 26.40 0.24 8.71
C SER A 130 25.90 0.02 10.14
N GLN A 131 24.82 0.69 10.55
CA GLN A 131 24.24 0.60 11.90
C GLN A 131 23.33 -0.62 12.07
N GLN A 132 22.49 -0.92 11.07
CA GLN A 132 21.61 -2.09 11.13
C GLN A 132 22.35 -3.41 10.92
N ALA A 133 23.41 -3.48 10.11
CA ALA A 133 24.23 -4.70 10.00
C ALA A 133 24.84 -5.13 11.35
N SER A 134 25.16 -4.17 12.23
CA SER A 134 25.66 -4.46 13.58
C SER A 134 24.58 -4.90 14.58
N LYS A 135 23.29 -4.68 14.29
CA LYS A 135 22.14 -5.06 15.14
C LYS A 135 21.28 -6.19 14.57
N MET A 136 21.47 -6.56 13.31
CA MET A 136 20.73 -7.62 12.61
C MET A 136 21.22 -9.05 12.94
N SER A 137 22.10 -9.23 13.93
CA SER A 137 22.51 -10.55 14.41
C SER A 137 21.59 -11.14 15.50
N VAL A 138 20.61 -10.38 16.04
CA VAL A 138 19.85 -10.84 17.22
C VAL A 138 18.33 -10.94 17.04
N VAL A 139 17.71 -10.30 16.05
CA VAL A 139 16.24 -10.38 15.89
C VAL A 139 15.87 -11.31 14.74
N GLY A 140 16.02 -12.61 15.00
CA GLY A 140 15.34 -13.63 14.25
C GLY A 140 13.84 -13.54 14.53
N THR A 141 13.09 -12.79 13.71
CA THR A 141 11.65 -13.01 13.59
C THR A 141 11.45 -14.41 13.03
N ARG A 142 11.18 -15.37 13.92
CA ARG A 142 10.53 -16.63 13.54
C ARG A 142 9.24 -16.23 12.81
N ARG A 143 9.24 -16.32 11.48
CA ARG A 143 8.02 -16.58 10.72
C ARG A 143 7.44 -17.84 11.34
N ALA A 144 6.45 -17.69 12.21
CA ALA A 144 5.47 -18.74 12.46
C ALA A 144 4.64 -18.88 11.18
N GLN A 145 5.28 -19.38 10.12
CA GLN A 145 4.58 -20.04 9.05
C GLN A 145 3.96 -21.26 9.72
N GLY A 146 2.64 -21.22 9.97
CA GLY A 146 1.87 -22.38 10.38
C GLY A 146 2.05 -23.45 9.31
N LYS A 147 3.10 -24.25 9.47
CA LYS A 147 3.38 -25.42 8.66
C LYS A 147 2.30 -26.40 9.05
N TRP A 148 1.28 -26.54 8.20
CA TRP A 148 0.33 -27.64 8.30
C TRP A 148 1.16 -28.91 8.28
N SER A 149 1.39 -29.47 9.46
CA SER A 149 2.40 -30.51 9.63
C SER A 149 2.00 -31.78 8.88
N ASN A 150 0.73 -31.91 8.47
CA ASN A 150 0.20 -33.00 7.67
C ASN A 150 -0.95 -32.49 6.76
N PRO A 151 -0.78 -32.41 5.44
CA PRO A 151 -1.86 -32.01 4.52
C PRO A 151 -3.05 -32.97 4.59
N GLN A 152 -2.82 -34.25 4.89
CA GLN A 152 -3.89 -35.24 5.07
C GLN A 152 -4.85 -34.89 6.23
N LEU A 153 -4.32 -34.35 7.34
CA LEU A 153 -5.13 -33.95 8.50
C LEU A 153 -5.94 -32.69 8.20
N ALA A 154 -5.40 -31.79 7.36
CA ALA A 154 -6.07 -30.59 6.89
C ALA A 154 -7.33 -30.93 6.09
N PHE A 155 -7.18 -31.80 5.09
CA PHE A 155 -8.31 -32.23 4.25
C PHE A 155 -9.35 -33.03 5.05
N ALA A 156 -8.91 -33.87 5.98
CA ALA A 156 -9.80 -34.61 6.88
C ALA A 156 -10.67 -33.66 7.73
N SER A 157 -10.08 -32.60 8.28
CA SER A 157 -10.83 -31.62 9.09
C SER A 157 -11.91 -30.90 8.28
N VAL A 158 -11.63 -30.52 7.03
CA VAL A 158 -12.59 -29.85 6.13
C VAL A 158 -13.74 -30.80 5.75
N ALA A 159 -13.43 -32.07 5.47
CA ALA A 159 -14.44 -33.07 5.15
C ALA A 159 -15.39 -33.34 6.32
N ILE A 160 -14.87 -33.41 7.55
CA ILE A 160 -15.66 -33.61 8.77
C ILE A 160 -16.56 -32.39 9.01
N THR A 161 -16.04 -31.16 8.88
CA THR A 161 -16.87 -29.96 9.07
C THR A 161 -17.97 -29.83 8.00
N SER A 162 -17.69 -30.23 6.76
CA SER A 162 -18.67 -30.20 5.66
C SER A 162 -19.80 -31.21 5.88
N THR A 163 -19.47 -32.43 6.31
CA THR A 163 -20.47 -33.48 6.61
C THR A 163 -21.32 -33.14 7.82
N LEU A 164 -20.75 -32.51 8.85
CA LEU A 164 -21.50 -32.09 10.04
C LEU A 164 -22.51 -30.98 9.71
N VAL A 165 -22.12 -30.00 8.89
CA VAL A 165 -23.00 -28.90 8.45
C VAL A 165 -24.12 -29.41 7.55
N LEU A 166 -23.81 -30.27 6.58
CA LEU A 166 -24.83 -30.85 5.69
C LEU A 166 -25.77 -31.82 6.42
N GLY A 167 -25.26 -32.57 7.40
CA GLY A 167 -26.05 -33.45 8.26
C GLY A 167 -27.01 -32.66 9.15
N ALA A 168 -26.54 -31.58 9.78
CA ALA A 168 -27.40 -30.69 10.56
C ALA A 168 -28.49 -30.02 9.70
N ALA A 169 -28.14 -29.60 8.47
CA ALA A 169 -29.11 -29.05 7.52
C ALA A 169 -30.17 -30.09 7.10
N TRP A 170 -29.80 -31.36 6.91
CA TRP A 170 -30.73 -32.45 6.61
C TRP A 170 -31.68 -32.75 7.78
N VAL A 171 -31.16 -32.77 9.01
CA VAL A 171 -31.95 -32.99 10.22
C VAL A 171 -32.93 -31.83 10.47
N MET A 172 -32.51 -30.58 10.24
CA MET A 172 -33.39 -29.42 10.35
C MET A 172 -34.43 -29.35 9.23
N LYS A 173 -34.09 -29.77 8.00
CA LYS A 173 -35.05 -29.83 6.89
C LYS A 173 -36.19 -30.82 7.13
N GLY A 174 -35.97 -31.87 7.94
CA GLY A 174 -37.02 -32.80 8.36
C GLY A 174 -38.00 -32.25 9.41
N GLN A 175 -37.66 -31.16 10.10
CA GLN A 175 -38.50 -30.54 11.15
C GLN A 175 -39.32 -29.35 10.63
N PHE A 176 -38.94 -28.74 9.51
CA PHE A 176 -39.49 -27.44 9.06
C PHE A 176 -40.54 -27.52 7.93
N GLU A 177 -40.92 -28.70 7.44
CA GLU A 177 -41.98 -28.88 6.43
C GLU A 177 -43.40 -29.01 7.04
N PHE A 178 -43.56 -29.01 8.37
CA PHE A 178 -44.87 -29.10 9.03
C PHE A 178 -45.50 -27.74 9.40
N ALA A 179 -44.83 -26.60 9.15
CA ALA A 179 -45.25 -25.31 9.72
C ALA A 179 -45.35 -24.14 8.74
N TRP A 180 -45.63 -24.37 7.45
CA TRP A 180 -46.08 -23.25 6.59
C TRP A 180 -46.95 -23.67 5.39
N PRO A 181 -48.27 -23.59 5.55
CA PRO A 181 -49.10 -22.94 4.56
C PRO A 181 -49.71 -21.68 5.18
N LEU A 182 -49.76 -20.60 4.40
CA LEU A 182 -50.36 -19.29 4.68
C LEU A 182 -49.40 -18.19 5.18
N ALA A 183 -48.66 -17.58 4.26
CA ALA A 183 -48.89 -16.18 3.94
C ALA A 183 -48.29 -15.87 2.58
N GLY A 184 -49.15 -15.88 1.57
CA GLY A 184 -48.95 -15.01 0.42
C GLY A 184 -49.24 -13.56 0.81
N THR A 185 -48.69 -12.66 -0.02
CA THR A 185 -49.19 -11.30 -0.25
C THR A 185 -48.80 -10.24 0.79
N VAL A 186 -47.87 -9.36 0.39
CA VAL A 186 -48.01 -7.88 0.31
C VAL A 186 -46.60 -7.28 0.09
N MET A 187 -46.27 -6.91 -1.16
CA MET A 187 -45.96 -5.55 -1.62
C MET A 187 -45.36 -4.57 -0.59
N ARG A 188 -44.08 -4.21 -0.75
CA ARG A 188 -43.61 -2.89 -1.20
C ARG A 188 -42.12 -2.90 -1.46
#